data_AF-A0A3D2SB63-F1
#
_entry.id   AF-A0A3D2SB63-F1
#
_cell.length_a   1.000
_cell.length_b   1.000
_cell.length_c   1.000
_cell.angle_alpha   90.00
_cell.angle_beta   90.00
_cell.angle_gamma   90.00
#
_symmetry.space_group_name_H-M   'P 1'
#
loop_
_entity.id
_entity.type
_entity.pdbx_description
1 polymer ?
#
loop_
_entity_poly.entity_id
_entity_poly.type
_entity_poly.pdbx_seq_one_letter_code
_entity_poly.pdbx_strand_id
1 'polypeptide(L)'
;MAAEAQGNSILVTWDSLYSCYGADNFLGFSIWRKVGCDSLEFDECQRGLTGFGYDSIGFTDTLHRYRDFSVVHGQIYSYRVLAEFGVRSEAAPIFTYNEVQSFPSNNACAELKRDLPIINHVSVRNTDTENGSIFLGWYNPVADDLDTLQNPGPYTYTILRSPGFTVGTPVETVAFFEYTNFTDIIDTFLIDTLINTVDGPWAYTIRFESNGNVLGDAEDASSVFLSSN
;
A
#
# COMPACT_ATOMS: atom_id res chain seq x y z
N MET A 1 -9.38 -9.13 15.90
CA MET A 1 -9.15 -8.50 14.59
C MET A 1 -7.97 -7.55 14.73
N ALA A 2 -7.14 -7.41 13.70
CA ALA A 2 -5.96 -6.58 13.69
C ALA A 2 -5.77 -5.94 12.31
N ALA A 3 -5.17 -4.76 12.28
CA ALA A 3 -4.78 -4.06 11.08
C ALA A 3 -3.36 -3.52 11.28
N GLU A 4 -2.46 -3.82 10.35
CA GLU A 4 -1.04 -3.50 10.46
C GLU A 4 -0.54 -2.91 9.15
N ALA A 5 0.16 -1.78 9.22
CA ALA A 5 0.83 -1.21 8.05
C ALA A 5 2.01 -2.10 7.64
N GLN A 6 2.13 -2.34 6.33
CA GLN A 6 3.19 -3.13 5.70
C GLN A 6 3.55 -2.49 4.36
N GLY A 7 4.69 -1.79 4.32
CA GLY A 7 5.11 -1.03 3.14
C GLY A 7 4.07 0.05 2.80
N ASN A 8 3.53 0.02 1.59
CA ASN A 8 2.45 0.92 1.11
C ASN A 8 1.05 0.28 1.18
N SER A 9 0.81 -0.58 2.17
CA SER A 9 -0.48 -1.26 2.31
C SER A 9 -0.81 -1.49 3.77
N ILE A 10 -2.09 -1.73 4.06
CA ILE A 10 -2.50 -2.19 5.38
C ILE A 10 -2.98 -3.64 5.25
N LEU A 11 -2.35 -4.53 6.01
CA LEU A 11 -2.77 -5.92 6.15
C LEU A 11 -3.80 -6.00 7.28
N VAL A 12 -5.03 -6.37 6.92
CA VAL A 12 -6.11 -6.64 7.86
C VAL A 12 -6.22 -8.14 8.08
N THR A 13 -6.27 -8.57 9.33
CA THR A 13 -6.41 -9.99 9.71
C THR A 13 -7.48 -10.16 10.79
N TRP A 14 -8.22 -11.26 10.73
CA TRP A 14 -9.24 -11.59 11.71
C TRP A 14 -9.19 -13.06 12.11
N ASP A 15 -9.95 -13.41 13.13
CA ASP A 15 -9.93 -14.75 13.71
C ASP A 15 -10.42 -15.79 12.69
N SER A 16 -9.64 -16.85 12.51
CA SER A 16 -9.97 -18.01 11.68
C SER A 16 -11.05 -18.91 12.27
N LEU A 17 -11.35 -18.77 13.56
CA LEU A 17 -12.29 -19.61 14.30
C LEU A 17 -13.71 -19.03 14.32
N TYR A 18 -14.14 -18.41 13.22
CA TYR A 18 -15.51 -17.90 13.12
C TYR A 18 -16.50 -19.07 13.18
N SER A 19 -17.34 -19.09 14.21
CA SER A 19 -18.20 -20.24 14.55
C SER A 19 -19.21 -20.62 13.47
N CYS A 20 -19.64 -19.66 12.64
CA CYS A 20 -20.60 -19.87 11.56
C CYS A 20 -19.94 -20.11 10.19
N TYR A 21 -18.62 -20.25 10.13
CA TYR A 21 -17.88 -20.49 8.87
C TYR A 21 -18.33 -21.78 8.14
N GLY A 22 -18.73 -22.81 8.89
CA GLY A 22 -19.20 -24.08 8.33
C GLY A 22 -20.69 -24.12 7.97
N ALA A 23 -21.41 -22.99 8.05
CA ALA A 23 -22.83 -22.97 7.69
C ALA A 23 -23.03 -23.07 6.17
N ASP A 24 -24.03 -23.83 5.73
CA ASP A 24 -24.30 -24.07 4.30
C ASP A 24 -24.59 -22.78 3.50
N ASN A 25 -25.06 -21.74 4.18
CA ASN A 25 -25.36 -20.43 3.61
C ASN A 25 -24.25 -19.40 3.83
N PHE A 26 -23.07 -19.79 4.32
CA PHE A 26 -21.93 -18.88 4.45
C PHE A 26 -21.32 -18.60 3.07
N LEU A 27 -21.15 -17.32 2.73
CA LEU A 27 -20.60 -16.90 1.44
C LEU A 27 -19.14 -16.46 1.53
N GLY A 28 -18.75 -15.87 2.65
CA GLY A 28 -17.43 -15.30 2.87
C GLY A 28 -17.46 -14.09 3.80
N PHE A 29 -16.44 -13.25 3.69
CA PHE A 29 -16.26 -12.04 4.47
C PHE A 29 -16.19 -10.81 3.57
N SER A 30 -16.96 -9.77 3.90
CA SER A 30 -16.78 -8.43 3.35
C SER A 30 -15.90 -7.58 4.27
N ILE A 31 -14.98 -6.83 3.66
CA ILE A 31 -14.02 -5.97 4.36
C ILE A 31 -14.43 -4.53 4.11
N TRP A 32 -14.56 -3.79 5.21
CA TRP A 32 -15.06 -2.42 5.22
C TRP A 32 -14.04 -1.49 5.83
N ARG A 33 -13.92 -0.29 5.26
CA ARG A 33 -12.98 0.74 5.67
C ARG A 33 -13.65 2.08 5.86
N LYS A 34 -13.19 2.84 6.84
CA LYS A 34 -13.56 4.23 7.08
C LYS A 34 -12.31 5.07 7.37
N VAL A 35 -12.34 6.33 6.94
CA VAL A 35 -11.28 7.31 7.26
C VAL A 35 -11.40 7.74 8.74
N GLY A 36 -10.26 7.71 9.45
CA GLY A 36 -10.15 7.97 10.88
C GLY A 36 -10.31 6.71 11.73
N CYS A 37 -9.84 6.77 12.96
CA CYS A 37 -10.09 5.74 13.97
C CYS A 37 -11.39 6.07 14.73
N ASP A 38 -12.46 5.29 14.53
CA ASP A 38 -13.69 5.44 15.30
C ASP A 38 -13.73 4.52 16.53
N SER A 39 -14.56 4.91 17.49
CA SER A 39 -14.83 4.14 18.71
C SER A 39 -16.28 3.64 18.72
N LEU A 40 -16.86 3.37 17.55
CA LEU A 40 -18.23 2.86 17.48
C LEU A 40 -18.27 1.45 18.06
N GLU A 41 -19.23 1.19 18.93
CA GLU A 41 -19.51 -0.15 19.43
C GLU A 41 -20.87 -0.56 18.89
N PHE A 42 -20.95 -1.78 18.36
CA PHE A 42 -22.17 -2.34 17.81
C PHE A 42 -22.65 -3.48 18.70
N ASP A 43 -23.95 -3.55 18.92
CA ASP A 43 -24.55 -4.71 19.55
C ASP A 43 -24.71 -5.86 18.53
N GLU A 44 -25.07 -7.05 19.04
CA GLU A 44 -25.27 -8.24 18.22
C GLU A 44 -26.51 -8.16 17.30
N CYS A 45 -27.37 -7.16 17.52
CA CYS A 45 -28.57 -6.93 16.70
C CYS A 45 -28.27 -6.07 15.48
N GLN A 46 -27.22 -5.26 15.53
CA GLN A 46 -26.77 -4.49 14.38
C GLN A 46 -26.39 -5.42 13.23
N ARG A 47 -26.91 -5.11 12.04
CA ARG A 47 -26.60 -5.83 10.80
C ARG A 47 -25.99 -4.85 9.81
N GLY A 48 -24.87 -5.24 9.19
CA GLY A 48 -24.24 -4.39 8.19
C GLY A 48 -23.56 -3.14 8.77
N LEU A 49 -22.92 -2.38 7.88
CA LEU A 49 -22.27 -1.10 8.18
C LEU A 49 -22.79 0.07 7.32
N THR A 50 -23.83 -0.17 6.52
CA THR A 50 -24.46 0.86 5.69
C THR A 50 -24.95 2.03 6.55
N GLY A 51 -24.53 3.24 6.21
CA GLY A 51 -24.89 4.47 6.92
C GLY A 51 -23.92 4.88 8.04
N PHE A 52 -22.91 4.08 8.38
CA PHE A 52 -21.92 4.41 9.42
C PHE A 52 -20.65 5.08 8.89
N GLY A 53 -20.62 5.39 7.58
CA GLY A 53 -19.49 6.01 6.90
C GLY A 53 -18.37 5.03 6.54
N TYR A 54 -18.68 3.73 6.50
CA TYR A 54 -17.79 2.69 6.01
C TYR A 54 -18.11 2.38 4.56
N ASP A 55 -17.07 2.15 3.77
CA ASP A 55 -17.13 1.68 2.40
C ASP A 55 -16.63 0.23 2.32
N SER A 56 -17.31 -0.61 1.53
CA SER A 56 -16.82 -1.96 1.22
C SER A 56 -15.65 -1.86 0.25
N ILE A 57 -14.50 -2.40 0.65
CA ILE A 57 -13.25 -2.32 -0.12
C ILE A 57 -12.84 -3.69 -0.69
N GLY A 58 -13.45 -4.77 -0.21
CA GLY A 58 -13.09 -6.10 -0.66
C GLY A 58 -13.99 -7.19 -0.12
N PHE A 59 -13.81 -8.37 -0.69
CA PHE A 59 -14.48 -9.59 -0.29
C PHE A 59 -13.49 -10.75 -0.35
N THR A 60 -13.54 -11.63 0.63
CA THR A 60 -12.79 -12.90 0.64
C THR A 60 -13.77 -14.05 0.91
N ASP A 61 -13.56 -15.19 0.28
CA ASP A 61 -14.42 -16.37 0.51
C ASP A 61 -14.06 -17.10 1.82
N THR A 62 -12.77 -17.38 1.98
CA THR A 62 -12.22 -18.31 2.98
C THR A 62 -10.97 -17.74 3.66
N LEU A 63 -10.35 -16.73 3.06
CA LEU A 63 -9.17 -16.08 3.60
C LEU A 63 -9.57 -15.18 4.78
N HIS A 64 -8.81 -15.31 5.87
CA HIS A 64 -8.97 -14.50 7.09
C HIS A 64 -7.99 -13.31 7.11
N ARG A 65 -7.62 -12.85 5.92
CA ARG A 65 -6.71 -11.74 5.70
C ARG A 65 -7.08 -11.01 4.42
N TYR A 66 -6.89 -9.70 4.42
CA TYR A 66 -7.06 -8.84 3.26
C TYR A 66 -5.99 -7.76 3.27
N ARG A 67 -5.40 -7.46 2.11
CA ARG A 67 -4.40 -6.40 1.96
C ARG A 67 -5.02 -5.24 1.21
N ASP A 68 -5.11 -4.09 1.88
CA ASP A 68 -5.60 -2.86 1.28
C ASP A 68 -4.42 -2.05 0.74
N PHE A 69 -4.39 -1.89 -0.59
CA PHE A 69 -3.42 -1.07 -1.32
C PHE A 69 -3.94 0.33 -1.65
N SER A 70 -5.22 0.61 -1.38
CA SER A 70 -5.87 1.88 -1.71
C SER A 70 -5.79 2.89 -0.56
N VAL A 71 -4.74 2.77 0.26
CA VAL A 71 -4.50 3.57 1.46
C VAL A 71 -3.59 4.74 1.16
N VAL A 72 -3.79 5.84 1.87
CA VAL A 72 -3.01 7.06 1.72
C VAL A 72 -2.07 7.20 2.91
N HIS A 73 -0.81 7.52 2.63
CA HIS A 73 0.18 7.79 3.67
C HIS A 73 -0.21 8.98 4.56
N GLY A 74 -0.01 8.85 5.87
CA GLY A 74 -0.40 9.81 6.91
C GLY A 74 -1.89 9.79 7.23
N GLN A 75 -2.64 8.82 6.69
CA GLN A 75 -4.06 8.66 6.99
C GLN A 75 -4.28 7.46 7.90
N ILE A 76 -5.01 7.70 8.99
CA ILE A 76 -5.53 6.65 9.86
C ILE A 76 -6.83 6.11 9.28
N TYR A 77 -7.01 4.79 9.31
CA TYR A 77 -8.19 4.08 8.85
C TYR A 77 -8.73 3.14 9.93
N SER A 78 -10.05 3.01 9.99
CA SER A 78 -10.77 1.96 10.72
C SER A 78 -11.16 0.84 9.77
N TYR A 79 -10.88 -0.39 10.15
CA TYR A 79 -11.29 -1.58 9.41
C TYR A 79 -12.31 -2.37 10.21
N ARG A 80 -13.28 -2.96 9.51
CA ARG A 80 -14.25 -3.92 10.06
C ARG A 80 -14.49 -5.03 9.04
N VAL A 81 -14.87 -6.20 9.56
CA VAL A 81 -15.14 -7.38 8.76
C VAL A 81 -16.51 -7.92 9.13
N LEU A 82 -17.31 -8.25 8.11
CA LEU A 82 -18.63 -8.84 8.27
C LEU A 82 -18.63 -10.19 7.57
N ALA A 83 -19.23 -11.19 8.21
CA ALA A 83 -19.58 -12.43 7.54
C ALA A 83 -20.83 -12.22 6.69
N GLU A 84 -20.77 -12.67 5.45
CA GLU A 84 -21.84 -12.59 4.47
C GLU A 84 -22.50 -13.94 4.33
N PHE A 85 -23.83 -13.96 4.40
CA PHE A 85 -24.64 -15.16 4.28
C PHE A 85 -25.63 -15.02 3.13
N GLY A 86 -26.00 -16.12 2.50
CA GLY A 86 -27.00 -16.17 1.45
C GLY A 86 -26.95 -17.50 0.71
N VAL A 87 -27.87 -17.67 -0.24
CA VAL A 87 -27.96 -18.90 -1.04
C VAL A 87 -27.65 -18.57 -2.49
N ARG A 88 -26.68 -19.26 -3.09
CA ARG A 88 -26.38 -19.15 -4.52
C ARG A 88 -27.41 -19.94 -5.31
N SER A 89 -27.96 -19.35 -6.36
CA SER A 89 -28.92 -20.01 -7.24
C SER A 89 -28.24 -21.14 -8.02
N GLU A 90 -28.79 -22.36 -7.93
CA GLU A 90 -28.31 -23.51 -8.70
C GLU A 90 -28.46 -23.30 -10.21
N ALA A 91 -29.54 -22.62 -10.62
CA ALA A 91 -29.83 -22.32 -12.02
C ALA A 91 -28.97 -21.18 -12.58
N ALA A 92 -28.45 -20.31 -11.72
CA ALA A 92 -27.60 -19.19 -12.11
C ALA A 92 -26.64 -18.80 -10.98
N PRO A 93 -25.45 -19.44 -10.89
CA PRO A 93 -24.52 -19.30 -9.75
C PRO A 93 -24.03 -17.88 -9.43
N ILE A 94 -24.20 -16.95 -10.37
CA ILE A 94 -23.91 -15.52 -10.18
C ILE A 94 -24.98 -14.77 -9.39
N PHE A 95 -26.17 -15.35 -9.20
CA PHE A 95 -27.24 -14.76 -8.42
C PHE A 95 -27.28 -15.37 -7.02
N THR A 96 -27.15 -14.50 -6.03
CA THR A 96 -27.36 -14.82 -4.63
C THR A 96 -28.72 -14.28 -4.20
N TYR A 97 -29.41 -15.00 -3.33
CA TYR A 97 -30.67 -14.55 -2.73
C TYR A 97 -30.66 -14.85 -1.23
N ASN A 98 -31.56 -14.18 -0.50
CA ASN A 98 -31.58 -14.19 0.98
C ASN A 98 -30.25 -13.74 1.59
N GLU A 99 -29.66 -12.69 1.02
CA GLU A 99 -28.42 -12.12 1.50
C GLU A 99 -28.62 -11.47 2.88
N VAL A 100 -27.78 -11.86 3.83
CA VAL A 100 -27.80 -11.37 5.21
C VAL A 100 -26.39 -11.15 5.69
N GLN A 101 -26.16 -9.96 6.25
CA GLN A 101 -24.90 -9.59 6.87
C GLN A 101 -24.86 -10.02 8.34
N SER A 102 -23.67 -10.37 8.84
CA SER A 102 -23.44 -10.52 10.27
C SER A 102 -23.47 -9.16 11.00
N PHE A 103 -23.37 -9.23 12.32
CA PHE A 103 -22.96 -8.05 13.08
C PHE A 103 -21.49 -7.71 12.76
N PRO A 104 -21.09 -6.43 12.79
CA PRO A 104 -19.73 -6.02 12.50
C PRO A 104 -18.73 -6.52 13.55
N SER A 105 -17.53 -6.89 13.13
CA SER A 105 -16.44 -7.19 14.06
C SER A 105 -16.00 -5.95 14.87
N ASN A 106 -15.25 -6.19 15.96
CA ASN A 106 -14.55 -5.14 16.71
C ASN A 106 -13.67 -4.33 15.77
N ASN A 107 -13.55 -3.02 15.98
CA ASN A 107 -12.70 -2.17 15.14
C ASN A 107 -11.21 -2.55 15.26
N ALA A 108 -10.46 -2.43 14.17
CA ALA A 108 -9.01 -2.23 14.25
C ALA A 108 -8.61 -1.01 13.43
N CYS A 109 -7.85 -0.14 14.07
CA CYS A 109 -7.31 1.05 13.45
C CYS A 109 -5.87 0.81 13.02
N ALA A 110 -5.52 1.30 11.84
CA ALA A 110 -4.15 1.32 11.36
C ALA A 110 -3.88 2.61 10.61
N GLU A 111 -2.64 3.07 10.70
CA GLU A 111 -2.12 4.23 10.00
C GLU A 111 -1.02 3.79 9.06
N LEU A 112 -1.09 4.24 7.81
CA LEU A 112 0.02 4.08 6.91
C LEU A 112 1.00 5.23 7.14
N LYS A 113 2.00 5.02 7.99
CA LYS A 113 2.98 6.04 8.36
C LYS A 113 3.79 6.53 7.14
N ARG A 114 4.34 7.74 7.24
CA ARG A 114 5.30 8.31 6.27
C ARG A 114 6.74 8.08 6.72
N ASP A 115 7.07 6.84 7.06
CA ASP A 115 8.39 6.41 7.54
C ASP A 115 9.37 6.05 6.40
N LEU A 116 8.88 5.94 5.17
CA LEU A 116 9.68 5.74 3.95
C LEU A 116 9.60 6.95 3.00
N PRO A 117 10.62 7.16 2.14
CA PRO A 117 10.57 8.17 1.08
C PRO A 117 9.44 7.88 0.09
N ILE A 118 8.87 8.94 -0.49
CA ILE A 118 7.77 8.81 -1.46
C ILE A 118 8.19 9.48 -2.76
N ILE A 119 8.35 8.70 -3.84
CA ILE A 119 8.60 9.24 -5.18
C ILE A 119 7.35 10.01 -5.63
N ASN A 120 7.52 11.28 -5.98
CA ASN A 120 6.42 12.16 -6.37
C ASN A 120 6.49 12.58 -7.85
N HIS A 121 7.62 12.34 -8.51
CA HIS A 121 7.82 12.79 -9.88
C HIS A 121 8.85 11.89 -10.59
N VAL A 122 8.43 11.29 -11.70
CA VAL A 122 9.34 10.67 -12.68
C VAL A 122 8.99 11.20 -14.07
N SER A 123 9.93 11.85 -14.76
CA SER A 123 9.69 12.40 -16.10
C SER A 123 10.93 12.35 -17.00
N VAL A 124 10.72 12.08 -18.29
CA VAL A 124 11.79 12.13 -19.29
C VAL A 124 12.16 13.60 -19.55
N ARG A 125 13.44 13.94 -19.41
CA ARG A 125 13.97 15.27 -19.71
C ARG A 125 14.56 15.37 -21.11
N ASN A 126 15.26 14.33 -21.54
CA ASN A 126 15.83 14.22 -22.88
C ASN A 126 15.56 12.81 -23.41
N THR A 127 15.03 12.73 -24.63
CA THR A 127 14.76 11.47 -25.32
C THR A 127 15.90 11.16 -26.28
N ASP A 128 16.65 10.11 -26.01
CA ASP A 128 17.77 9.64 -26.84
C ASP A 128 18.06 8.16 -26.54
N THR A 129 18.67 7.44 -27.49
CA THR A 129 19.00 6.02 -27.37
C THR A 129 20.22 5.76 -26.47
N GLU A 130 21.09 6.74 -26.28
CA GLU A 130 22.32 6.63 -25.46
C GLU A 130 22.47 7.78 -24.46
N ASN A 131 22.03 8.99 -24.81
CA ASN A 131 22.21 10.22 -24.03
C ASN A 131 20.88 10.73 -23.42
N GLY A 132 19.94 9.82 -23.21
CA GLY A 132 18.66 10.17 -22.61
C GLY A 132 18.82 10.53 -21.15
N SER A 133 17.81 11.21 -20.60
CA SER A 133 17.81 11.54 -19.17
C SER A 133 16.41 11.59 -18.58
N ILE A 134 16.32 11.25 -17.30
CA ILE A 134 15.08 11.25 -16.50
C ILE A 134 15.29 12.12 -15.25
N PHE A 135 14.27 12.91 -14.92
CA PHE A 135 14.15 13.55 -13.63
C PHE A 135 13.40 12.62 -12.68
N LEU A 136 13.98 12.39 -11.51
CA LEU A 136 13.37 11.70 -10.39
C LEU A 136 13.28 12.67 -9.21
N GLY A 137 12.11 12.82 -8.61
CA GLY A 137 11.88 13.61 -7.40
C GLY A 137 11.15 12.80 -6.34
N TRP A 138 11.44 13.08 -5.06
CA TRP A 138 10.80 12.42 -3.92
C TRP A 138 10.63 13.36 -2.73
N TYR A 139 9.73 12.97 -1.82
CA TYR A 139 9.62 13.54 -0.49
C TYR A 139 10.36 12.66 0.53
N ASN A 140 11.00 13.31 1.49
CA ASN A 140 11.60 12.63 2.64
C ASN A 140 10.50 12.03 3.55
N PRO A 141 10.85 11.01 4.36
CA PRO A 141 10.02 10.57 5.47
C PRO A 141 9.69 11.71 6.44
N VAL A 142 8.66 11.52 7.26
CA VAL A 142 8.38 12.38 8.41
C VAL A 142 9.13 11.82 9.61
N ALA A 143 9.92 12.67 10.29
CA ALA A 143 10.78 12.24 11.40
C ALA A 143 10.03 11.56 12.55
N ASP A 144 8.83 12.05 12.87
CA ASP A 144 7.98 11.50 13.94
C ASP A 144 7.41 10.12 13.56
N ASP A 145 7.02 9.95 12.30
CA ASP A 145 6.49 8.69 11.78
C ASP A 145 7.57 7.61 11.71
N LEU A 146 8.78 8.01 11.28
CA LEU A 146 9.98 7.17 11.26
C LEU A 146 10.45 6.77 12.67
N ASP A 147 10.13 7.57 13.68
CA ASP A 147 10.68 7.45 15.04
C ASP A 147 12.22 7.43 15.01
N THR A 148 12.83 8.60 14.79
CA THR A 148 14.31 8.75 14.72
C THR A 148 15.05 8.36 16.00
N LEU A 149 14.35 8.14 17.13
CA LEU A 149 14.95 7.60 18.36
C LEU A 149 15.08 6.07 18.30
N GLN A 150 14.09 5.38 17.72
CA GLN A 150 14.16 3.95 17.46
C GLN A 150 14.99 3.62 16.22
N ASN A 151 14.96 4.49 15.21
CA ASN A 151 15.68 4.38 13.95
C ASN A 151 16.72 5.51 13.82
N PRO A 152 17.84 5.43 14.56
CA PRO A 152 18.90 6.43 14.47
C PRO A 152 19.70 6.27 13.17
N GLY A 153 20.27 7.38 12.71
CA GLY A 153 21.15 7.40 11.54
C GLY A 153 22.46 6.61 11.75
N PRO A 154 23.31 6.50 10.71
CA PRO A 154 23.19 7.20 9.42
C PRO A 154 22.00 6.74 8.56
N TYR A 155 21.42 7.67 7.81
CA TYR A 155 20.30 7.42 6.90
C TYR A 155 20.81 7.29 5.47
N THR A 156 20.38 6.24 4.78
CA THR A 156 20.87 5.92 3.44
C THR A 156 19.72 5.84 2.45
N TYR A 157 19.89 6.51 1.31
CA TYR A 157 19.01 6.45 0.15
C TYR A 157 19.76 5.76 -0.99
N THR A 158 19.35 4.54 -1.33
CA THR A 158 19.86 3.83 -2.50
C THR A 158 18.82 3.86 -3.60
N ILE A 159 19.12 4.56 -4.69
CA ILE A 159 18.19 4.70 -5.81
C ILE A 159 18.42 3.53 -6.76
N LEU A 160 17.37 2.75 -6.97
CA LEU A 160 17.38 1.55 -7.79
C LEU A 160 16.54 1.79 -9.05
N ARG A 161 17.00 1.26 -10.18
CA ARG A 161 16.33 1.38 -11.48
C ARG A 161 16.25 0.04 -12.20
N SER A 162 15.16 -0.20 -12.91
CA SER A 162 15.01 -1.31 -13.86
C SER A 162 14.27 -0.88 -15.12
N PRO A 163 14.47 -1.57 -16.27
CA PRO A 163 13.61 -1.39 -17.44
C PRO A 163 12.17 -1.81 -17.12
N GLY A 164 11.19 -1.11 -17.71
CA GLY A 164 9.77 -1.42 -17.54
C GLY A 164 9.02 -0.40 -16.66
N PHE A 165 7.82 -0.78 -16.23
CA PHE A 165 6.95 0.08 -15.41
C PHE A 165 7.07 -0.18 -13.91
N THR A 166 7.71 -1.30 -13.52
CA THR A 166 7.97 -1.73 -12.15
C THR A 166 9.43 -2.14 -12.01
N VAL A 167 10.02 -1.92 -10.85
CA VAL A 167 11.40 -2.35 -10.57
C VAL A 167 11.45 -3.87 -10.53
N GLY A 168 12.47 -4.44 -11.16
CA GLY A 168 12.55 -5.87 -11.43
C GLY A 168 13.96 -6.29 -11.81
N THR A 169 14.07 -7.32 -12.64
CA THR A 169 15.38 -7.84 -13.08
C THR A 169 15.65 -7.46 -14.54
N PRO A 170 16.82 -6.89 -14.87
CA PRO A 170 17.92 -6.49 -13.98
C PRO A 170 17.59 -5.24 -13.15
N VAL A 171 18.20 -5.13 -11.98
CA VAL A 171 18.15 -3.94 -11.12
C VAL A 171 19.54 -3.31 -11.05
N GLU A 172 19.59 -2.00 -11.17
CA GLU A 172 20.81 -1.20 -11.14
C GLU A 172 20.73 -0.13 -10.05
N THR A 173 21.80 0.05 -9.29
CA THR A 173 21.93 1.21 -8.40
C THR A 173 22.40 2.40 -9.21
N VAL A 174 21.57 3.45 -9.28
CA VAL A 174 21.86 4.66 -10.06
C VAL A 174 22.46 5.76 -9.20
N ALA A 175 22.13 5.81 -7.91
CA ALA A 175 22.68 6.77 -6.98
C ALA A 175 22.64 6.25 -5.53
N PHE A 176 23.48 6.84 -4.69
CA PHE A 176 23.62 6.52 -3.28
C PHE A 176 23.87 7.82 -2.49
N PHE A 177 23.05 8.08 -1.47
CA PHE A 177 23.20 9.22 -0.57
C PHE A 177 23.20 8.73 0.88
N GLU A 178 24.08 9.27 1.71
CA GLU A 178 24.19 8.94 3.13
C GLU A 178 24.26 10.22 3.97
N TYR A 179 23.49 10.26 5.05
CA TYR A 179 23.41 11.40 5.97
C TYR A 179 23.59 10.94 7.41
N THR A 180 24.43 11.63 8.17
CA THR A 180 24.64 11.29 9.59
C THR A 180 23.40 11.56 10.43
N ASN A 181 22.74 12.72 10.24
CA ASN A 181 21.52 13.08 10.95
C ASN A 181 20.33 13.22 10.01
N PHE A 182 19.13 13.00 10.54
CA PHE A 182 17.89 13.10 9.76
C PHE A 182 17.66 14.51 9.22
N THR A 183 18.08 15.52 9.98
CA THR A 183 17.97 16.95 9.61
C THR A 183 18.90 17.34 8.47
N ASP A 184 19.90 16.51 8.14
CA ASP A 184 20.88 16.81 7.09
C ASP A 184 20.40 16.37 5.71
N ILE A 185 19.26 15.67 5.63
CA ILE A 185 18.70 15.14 4.38
C ILE A 185 18.18 16.32 3.54
N ILE A 186 18.94 16.68 2.50
CA ILE A 186 18.64 17.80 1.61
C ILE A 186 18.34 17.36 0.17
N ASP A 187 18.83 16.19 -0.26
CA ASP A 187 18.60 15.72 -1.62
C ASP A 187 17.21 15.11 -1.74
N THR A 188 16.41 15.69 -2.63
CA THR A 188 15.02 15.33 -2.91
C THR A 188 14.79 15.06 -4.40
N PHE A 189 15.88 15.05 -5.18
CA PHE A 189 15.81 14.76 -6.61
C PHE A 189 17.13 14.19 -7.15
N LEU A 190 17.03 13.50 -8.28
CA LEU A 190 18.13 12.97 -9.08
C LEU A 190 17.85 13.24 -10.55
N ILE A 191 18.90 13.55 -11.31
CA ILE A 191 18.86 13.52 -12.78
C ILE A 191 19.65 12.30 -13.21
N ASP A 192 18.94 11.30 -13.69
CA ASP A 192 19.53 10.11 -14.27
C ASP A 192 19.87 10.37 -15.75
N THR A 193 21.06 10.01 -16.19
CA THR A 193 21.58 10.38 -17.52
C THR A 193 22.30 9.21 -18.18
N LEU A 194 22.57 9.35 -19.48
CA LEU A 194 23.28 8.35 -20.28
C LEU A 194 22.50 7.03 -20.39
N ILE A 195 21.18 7.14 -20.59
CA ILE A 195 20.27 6.01 -20.74
C ILE A 195 19.41 6.09 -21.98
N ASN A 196 18.99 4.92 -22.47
CA ASN A 196 18.04 4.82 -23.55
C ASN A 196 16.62 5.16 -23.05
N THR A 197 16.05 6.25 -23.53
CA THR A 197 14.69 6.71 -23.17
C THR A 197 13.72 6.59 -24.35
N VAL A 198 14.14 5.90 -25.41
CA VAL A 198 13.41 5.68 -26.66
C VAL A 198 12.79 4.29 -26.70
N ASP A 199 13.50 3.27 -26.24
CA ASP A 199 13.09 1.88 -26.44
C ASP A 199 12.13 1.36 -25.35
N GLY A 200 12.01 2.08 -24.24
CA GLY A 200 11.08 1.70 -23.18
C GLY A 200 11.09 2.64 -21.97
N PRO A 201 10.13 2.42 -21.06
CA PRO A 201 10.07 3.12 -19.78
C PRO A 201 11.15 2.62 -18.82
N TRP A 202 11.44 3.45 -17.82
CA TRP A 202 12.27 3.10 -16.68
C TRP A 202 11.46 3.22 -15.40
N ALA A 203 11.58 2.21 -14.54
CA ALA A 203 11.03 2.21 -13.20
C ALA A 203 12.13 2.48 -12.17
N TYR A 204 11.76 3.19 -11.11
CA TYR A 204 12.63 3.59 -10.01
C TYR A 204 11.99 3.24 -8.68
N THR A 205 12.82 2.84 -7.71
CA THR A 205 12.48 2.76 -6.29
C THR A 205 13.62 3.35 -5.46
N ILE A 206 13.31 3.72 -4.22
CA ILE A 206 14.26 4.23 -3.24
C ILE A 206 14.30 3.25 -2.09
N ARG A 207 15.42 2.54 -1.93
CA ARG A 207 15.69 1.77 -0.71
C ARG A 207 16.17 2.72 0.38
N PHE A 208 15.46 2.71 1.51
CA PHE A 208 15.76 3.53 2.66
C PHE A 208 16.29 2.68 3.81
N GLU A 209 17.42 3.09 4.37
CA GLU A 209 18.09 2.37 5.45
C GLU A 209 18.40 3.31 6.62
N SER A 210 18.43 2.75 7.82
CA SER A 210 18.82 3.44 9.06
C SER A 210 19.88 2.62 9.77
N ASN A 211 21.07 3.21 9.94
CA ASN A 211 22.24 2.57 10.53
C ASN A 211 22.56 1.19 9.91
N GLY A 212 22.47 1.10 8.58
CA GLY A 212 22.70 -0.12 7.80
C GLY A 212 21.58 -1.16 7.84
N ASN A 213 20.46 -0.89 8.53
CA ASN A 213 19.27 -1.74 8.49
C ASN A 213 18.30 -1.21 7.43
N VAL A 214 17.90 -2.08 6.50
CA VAL A 214 16.87 -1.76 5.51
C VAL A 214 15.54 -1.57 6.22
N LEU A 215 15.00 -0.35 6.15
CA LEU A 215 13.66 -0.04 6.64
C LEU A 215 12.60 -0.44 5.62
N GLY A 216 12.91 -0.26 4.33
CA GLY A 216 12.05 -0.66 3.24
C GLY A 216 12.41 -0.01 1.91
N ASP A 217 11.67 -0.38 0.88
CA ASP A 217 11.74 0.20 -0.45
C ASP A 217 10.49 1.07 -0.66
N ALA A 218 10.68 2.25 -1.27
CA ALA A 218 9.57 3.10 -1.70
C ALA A 218 8.74 2.40 -2.79
N GLU A 219 7.51 2.89 -3.01
CA GLU A 219 6.73 2.41 -4.15
C GLU A 219 7.43 2.72 -5.48
N ASP A 220 7.36 1.76 -6.40
CA ASP A 220 7.90 1.94 -7.74
C ASP A 220 7.21 3.09 -8.46
N ALA A 221 8.00 3.92 -9.12
CA ALA A 221 7.49 4.95 -10.01
C ALA A 221 8.20 4.86 -11.35
N SER A 222 7.46 5.08 -12.44
CA SER A 222 7.99 5.04 -13.80
C SER A 222 7.57 6.25 -14.60
N SER A 223 8.37 6.59 -15.62
CA SER A 223 8.01 7.64 -16.56
C SER A 223 6.91 7.17 -17.50
N VAL A 224 6.00 8.07 -17.85
CA VAL A 224 5.03 7.82 -18.93
C VAL A 224 5.78 7.84 -20.26
N PHE A 225 5.75 6.71 -20.96
CA PHE A 225 6.33 6.56 -22.30
C PHE A 225 5.23 6.72 -23.36
N LEU A 226 5.44 7.59 -24.36
CA LEU A 226 4.51 7.75 -25.48
C LEU A 226 4.93 6.83 -26.63
N SER A 227 4.17 5.77 -26.89
CA SER A 227 4.27 5.02 -28.14
C SER A 227 3.27 5.58 -29.16
N SER A 228 3.73 6.36 -30.14
CA SER A 228 2.91 6.65 -31.32
C SER A 228 3.08 5.50 -32.31
N ASN A 229 1.99 4.76 -32.57
CA ASN A 229 1.93 3.82 -33.69
C ASN A 229 1.75 4.55 -35.03
#